data_AF-A0A438N8J6-F1
#
_entry.id   AF-A0A438N8J6-F1
#
_cell.length_a   1.000
_cell.length_b   1.000
_cell.length_c   1.000
_cell.angle_alpha   90.00
_cell.angle_beta   90.00
_cell.angle_gamma   90.00
#
_symmetry.space_group_name_H-M   'P 1'
#
loop_
_entity.id
_entity.type
_entity.pdbx_description
1 polymer ?
#
loop_
_entity_poly.entity_id
_entity_poly.type
_entity_poly.pdbx_seq_one_letter_code
_entity_poly.pdbx_strand_id
1 'polypeptide(L)'
;MSSPQTFRVLVIAGDHVGPEVMIEALKVLDVVQQFSPSNVRFQYNHQIAGGSSIDKHNTPITDEVLRIAKEESDAVLFGSVGGPEWGTAYPNPESGLLRLRRHLDAFANIRPCTFYSRSLVPLSPLKPEIATGTNFIVLRENCGGAYFGEKVERDDYASDSWAYSQDEIVRASRVAAALARTMGRDGLGTGKCAAGPATVWSSDKANVLASGRLWRKVTSQVFKDEFPDVELKHQLADSLSMLMVKDPKMFNGVIHTDNTFGDMLSDQAGGVVGTLGVLPSASICGVPDGGKCNGIYEPTHGSAPDISGKGIVNPTAQILSAALMLRYSFGLGEDALAIEQAVEKVLDGKDIGGLEIRTGDLGGKSTTKEVGDAVADVLRGILTGRVSAVGNGGTATDPSRKELAARAKEHAVHASENKQWETKLKKEHVPTGPNEALAL
;
A
#
# COMPACT_ATOMS: atom_id res chain seq x y z
N MET A 1 20.74 16.38 20.26
CA MET A 1 19.99 15.50 19.34
C MET A 1 19.77 16.29 18.07
N SER A 2 19.99 15.70 16.88
CA SER A 2 19.67 16.35 15.61
C SER A 2 18.16 16.66 15.56
N SER A 3 17.78 17.73 14.85
CA SER A 3 16.37 18.01 14.59
C SER A 3 15.74 16.85 13.82
N PRO A 4 14.50 16.44 14.14
CA PRO A 4 13.85 15.33 13.46
C PRO A 4 13.64 15.65 11.98
N GLN A 5 13.85 14.66 11.11
CA GLN A 5 13.52 14.80 9.69
C GLN A 5 12.01 14.86 9.54
N THR A 6 11.49 15.90 8.89
CA THR A 6 10.05 16.08 8.70
C THR A 6 9.63 15.63 7.31
N PHE A 7 8.60 14.79 7.24
CA PHE A 7 7.97 14.32 6.00
C PHE A 7 6.54 14.87 5.89
N ARG A 8 6.20 15.43 4.73
CA ARG A 8 4.87 15.99 4.46
C ARG A 8 3.99 14.92 3.82
N VAL A 9 2.90 14.57 4.47
CA VAL A 9 1.98 13.51 4.02
C VAL A 9 0.63 14.12 3.71
N LEU A 10 0.20 14.03 2.46
CA LEU A 10 -1.18 14.32 2.09
C LEU A 10 -2.05 13.13 2.47
N VAL A 11 -3.01 13.35 3.37
CA VAL A 11 -3.94 12.33 3.83
C VAL A 11 -5.27 12.53 3.14
N ILE A 12 -5.69 11.55 2.36
CA ILE A 12 -6.99 11.52 1.68
C ILE A 12 -7.71 10.26 2.13
N ALA A 13 -8.56 10.38 3.15
CA ALA A 13 -9.27 9.22 3.69
C ALA A 13 -10.33 8.67 2.71
N GLY A 14 -10.88 9.52 1.86
CA GLY A 14 -11.92 9.15 0.89
C GLY A 14 -13.26 8.84 1.55
N ASP A 15 -13.95 7.83 1.04
CA ASP A 15 -15.36 7.55 1.27
C ASP A 15 -15.57 6.31 2.17
N HIS A 16 -16.75 6.22 2.80
CA HIS A 16 -17.22 5.10 3.61
C HIS A 16 -16.24 4.59 4.68
N VAL A 17 -15.63 3.40 4.52
CA VAL A 17 -14.71 2.83 5.51
C VAL A 17 -13.33 3.50 5.52
N GLY A 18 -13.01 4.28 4.48
CA GLY A 18 -11.72 4.95 4.32
C GLY A 18 -11.29 5.76 5.55
N PRO A 19 -12.14 6.64 6.11
CA PRO A 19 -11.89 7.32 7.38
C PRO A 19 -11.61 6.39 8.57
N GLU A 20 -12.32 5.27 8.70
CA GLU A 20 -12.13 4.33 9.82
C GLU A 20 -10.75 3.67 9.78
N VAL A 21 -10.33 3.16 8.61
CA VAL A 21 -9.03 2.52 8.46
C VAL A 21 -7.86 3.52 8.47
N MET A 22 -8.09 4.75 7.99
CA MET A 22 -7.07 5.81 7.99
C MET A 22 -6.66 6.20 9.41
N ILE A 23 -7.62 6.30 10.33
CA ILE A 23 -7.36 6.61 11.75
C ILE A 23 -6.37 5.61 12.35
N GLU A 24 -6.54 4.33 12.03
CA GLU A 24 -5.68 3.25 12.55
C GLU A 24 -4.27 3.29 11.92
N ALA A 25 -4.16 3.62 10.65
CA ALA A 25 -2.84 3.81 10.01
C ALA A 25 -2.08 5.02 10.57
N LEU A 26 -2.76 6.16 10.79
CA LEU A 26 -2.15 7.34 11.42
C LEU A 26 -1.70 7.04 12.86
N LYS A 27 -2.48 6.27 13.62
CA LYS A 27 -2.10 5.81 14.97
C LYS A 27 -0.80 5.00 14.96
N VAL A 28 -0.61 4.15 13.95
CA VAL A 28 0.64 3.38 13.79
C VAL A 28 1.82 4.30 13.41
N LEU A 29 1.61 5.28 12.53
CA LEU A 29 2.63 6.28 12.19
C LEU A 29 3.02 7.16 13.40
N ASP A 30 2.08 7.47 14.29
CA ASP A 30 2.35 8.19 15.54
C ASP A 30 3.31 7.39 16.44
N VAL A 31 3.19 6.05 16.48
CA VAL A 31 4.12 5.20 17.21
C VAL A 31 5.52 5.27 16.60
N VAL A 32 5.63 5.23 15.26
CA VAL A 32 6.93 5.40 14.57
C VAL A 32 7.55 6.76 14.91
N GLN A 33 6.78 7.84 14.80
CA GLN A 33 7.24 9.20 15.14
C GLN A 33 7.75 9.30 16.59
N GLN A 34 7.12 8.59 17.53
CA GLN A 34 7.46 8.68 18.96
C GLN A 34 8.64 7.79 19.37
N PHE A 35 8.77 6.61 18.78
CA PHE A 35 9.65 5.55 19.29
C PHE A 35 10.73 5.10 18.30
N SER A 36 10.64 5.49 17.02
CA SER A 36 11.63 5.09 16.02
C SER A 36 13.00 5.72 16.31
N PRO A 37 14.09 4.95 16.20
CA PRO A 37 15.44 5.49 16.26
C PRO A 37 15.77 6.43 15.09
N SER A 38 14.98 6.39 14.01
CA SER A 38 15.14 7.25 12.83
C SER A 38 14.88 8.74 13.11
N ASN A 39 14.27 9.07 14.26
CA ASN A 39 13.98 10.44 14.71
C ASN A 39 13.26 11.27 13.64
N VAL A 40 12.05 10.84 13.28
CA VAL A 40 11.26 11.42 12.19
C VAL A 40 10.01 12.13 12.71
N ARG A 41 9.46 13.05 11.92
CA ARG A 41 8.17 13.71 12.16
C ARG A 41 7.32 13.67 10.91
N PHE A 42 6.02 13.47 11.05
CA PHE A 42 5.05 13.56 9.98
C PHE A 42 4.26 14.86 10.11
N GLN A 43 4.11 15.57 8.99
CA GLN A 43 3.22 16.71 8.86
C GLN A 43 2.06 16.30 7.95
N TYR A 44 0.88 16.13 8.54
CA TYR A 44 -0.32 15.73 7.82
C TYR A 44 -1.05 16.93 7.22
N ASN A 45 -1.31 16.89 5.92
CA ASN A 45 -2.27 17.78 5.26
C ASN A 45 -3.47 16.94 4.85
N HIS A 46 -4.63 17.15 5.48
CA HIS A 46 -5.83 16.37 5.20
C HIS A 46 -6.69 17.04 4.14
N GLN A 47 -7.04 16.30 3.10
CA GLN A 47 -7.89 16.73 2.00
C GLN A 47 -8.94 15.67 1.69
N ILE A 48 -9.93 16.03 0.87
CA ILE A 48 -10.98 15.12 0.41
C ILE A 48 -10.82 14.79 -1.07
N ALA A 49 -11.24 13.60 -1.46
CA ALA A 49 -11.36 13.14 -2.83
C ALA A 49 -12.44 12.04 -2.87
N GLY A 50 -12.84 11.65 -4.08
CA GLY A 50 -13.90 10.67 -4.29
C GLY A 50 -15.30 11.30 -4.16
N GLY A 51 -16.24 10.50 -3.67
CA GLY A 51 -17.63 10.87 -3.48
C GLY A 51 -17.80 12.09 -2.59
N SER A 52 -17.10 12.13 -1.46
CA SER A 52 -17.08 13.28 -0.55
C SER A 52 -16.67 14.60 -1.22
N SER A 53 -15.79 14.55 -2.23
CA SER A 53 -15.41 15.72 -3.03
C SER A 53 -16.46 16.04 -4.09
N ILE A 54 -17.11 15.04 -4.69
CA ILE A 54 -18.23 15.27 -5.60
C ILE A 54 -19.35 16.03 -4.88
N ASP A 55 -19.73 15.58 -3.69
CA ASP A 55 -20.81 16.19 -2.92
C ASP A 55 -20.50 17.65 -2.56
N LYS A 56 -19.24 17.96 -2.24
CA LYS A 56 -18.82 19.31 -1.78
C LYS A 56 -18.41 20.25 -2.91
N HIS A 57 -17.80 19.73 -3.96
CA HIS A 57 -17.12 20.52 -4.99
C HIS A 57 -17.58 20.19 -6.42
N ASN A 58 -18.51 19.26 -6.59
CA ASN A 58 -18.98 18.78 -7.89
C ASN A 58 -17.84 18.25 -8.79
N THR A 59 -16.77 17.76 -8.17
CA THR A 59 -15.63 17.12 -8.82
C THR A 59 -15.02 16.08 -7.87
N PRO A 60 -14.59 14.91 -8.34
CA PRO A 60 -14.03 13.86 -7.49
C PRO A 60 -12.66 14.21 -6.92
N ILE A 61 -11.96 15.20 -7.49
CA ILE A 61 -10.74 15.77 -6.91
C ILE A 61 -10.53 17.18 -7.48
N THR A 62 -10.22 18.14 -6.61
CA THR A 62 -9.98 19.53 -7.01
C THR A 62 -8.54 19.74 -7.50
N ASP A 63 -8.33 20.79 -8.29
CA ASP A 63 -7.00 21.16 -8.77
C ASP A 63 -6.07 21.57 -7.63
N GLU A 64 -6.63 22.11 -6.55
CA GLU A 64 -5.89 22.43 -5.33
C GLU A 64 -5.31 21.17 -4.68
N VAL A 65 -6.11 20.10 -4.54
CA VAL A 65 -5.63 18.82 -3.98
C VAL A 65 -4.54 18.21 -4.86
N LEU A 66 -4.70 18.26 -6.19
CA LEU A 66 -3.67 17.79 -7.13
C LEU A 66 -2.35 18.56 -6.97
N ARG A 67 -2.43 19.89 -6.84
CA ARG A 67 -1.27 20.75 -6.62
C ARG A 67 -0.58 20.44 -5.30
N ILE A 68 -1.35 20.29 -4.20
CA ILE A 68 -0.81 19.90 -2.89
C ILE A 68 -0.09 18.55 -2.97
N ALA A 69 -0.69 17.57 -3.66
CA ALA A 69 -0.11 16.23 -3.81
C ALA A 69 1.25 16.27 -4.52
N LYS A 70 1.39 17.12 -5.54
CA LYS A 70 2.58 17.20 -6.38
C LYS A 70 3.69 18.07 -5.81
N GLU A 71 3.33 19.24 -5.29
CA GLU A 71 4.28 20.30 -4.93
C GLU A 71 4.58 20.35 -3.43
N GLU A 72 3.57 20.05 -2.60
CA GLU A 72 3.63 20.27 -1.16
C GLU A 72 3.78 18.99 -0.34
N SER A 73 3.68 17.83 -0.99
CA SER A 73 3.70 16.54 -0.32
C SER A 73 4.93 15.73 -0.72
N ASP A 74 5.37 14.89 0.20
CA ASP A 74 6.42 13.90 -0.03
C ASP A 74 5.82 12.52 -0.30
N ALA A 75 4.58 12.28 0.14
CA ALA A 75 3.75 11.12 -0.20
C ALA A 75 2.26 11.43 -0.02
N VAL A 76 1.39 10.63 -0.64
CA VAL A 76 -0.06 10.62 -0.44
C VAL A 76 -0.47 9.32 0.24
N LEU A 77 -1.03 9.39 1.44
CA LEU A 77 -1.68 8.26 2.11
C LEU A 77 -3.18 8.32 1.81
N PHE A 78 -3.65 7.38 1.02
CA PHE A 78 -4.98 7.38 0.42
C PHE A 78 -5.81 6.21 0.99
N GLY A 79 -7.09 6.46 1.29
CA GLY A 79 -8.02 5.47 1.79
C GLY A 79 -8.73 4.73 0.67
N SER A 80 -10.05 4.76 0.68
CA SER A 80 -10.88 4.13 -0.36
C SER A 80 -11.83 5.17 -0.93
N VAL A 81 -12.22 5.06 -2.20
CA VAL A 81 -13.22 5.94 -2.83
C VAL A 81 -14.29 5.10 -3.51
N GLY A 82 -15.44 5.72 -3.78
CA GLY A 82 -16.55 5.08 -4.48
C GLY A 82 -17.67 4.64 -3.55
N GLY A 83 -18.80 4.28 -4.12
CA GLY A 83 -20.04 3.93 -3.42
C GLY A 83 -21.23 3.92 -4.37
N PRO A 84 -22.30 3.16 -4.07
CA PRO A 84 -23.46 3.01 -4.94
C PRO A 84 -24.17 4.33 -5.25
N GLU A 85 -24.08 5.33 -4.37
CA GLU A 85 -24.74 6.63 -4.50
C GLU A 85 -24.16 7.51 -5.63
N TRP A 86 -22.89 7.34 -6.01
CA TRP A 86 -22.25 8.15 -7.06
C TRP A 86 -22.29 7.53 -8.45
N GLY A 87 -22.82 6.30 -8.58
CA GLY A 87 -23.00 5.60 -9.84
C GLY A 87 -21.69 5.38 -10.63
N THR A 88 -21.81 5.07 -11.92
CA THR A 88 -20.66 4.80 -12.80
C THR A 88 -20.41 5.90 -13.85
N ALA A 89 -21.34 6.85 -13.99
CA ALA A 89 -21.25 7.92 -14.97
C ALA A 89 -20.10 8.88 -14.64
N TYR A 90 -19.38 9.34 -15.67
CA TYR A 90 -18.27 10.27 -15.49
C TYR A 90 -18.76 11.71 -15.24
N PRO A 91 -18.15 12.47 -14.32
CA PRO A 91 -17.08 12.04 -13.40
C PRO A 91 -17.61 11.26 -12.17
N ASN A 92 -17.00 10.10 -11.89
CA ASN A 92 -17.27 9.27 -10.72
C ASN A 92 -16.10 9.34 -9.71
N PRO A 93 -16.24 8.82 -8.47
CA PRO A 93 -15.18 8.86 -7.46
C PRO A 93 -13.83 8.29 -7.93
N GLU A 94 -13.84 7.15 -8.61
CA GLU A 94 -12.65 6.44 -9.11
C GLU A 94 -11.88 7.27 -10.15
N SER A 95 -12.59 8.09 -10.93
CA SER A 95 -11.97 9.00 -11.89
C SER A 95 -11.08 10.05 -11.21
N GLY A 96 -11.33 10.40 -9.95
CA GLY A 96 -10.47 11.26 -9.15
C GLY A 96 -9.10 10.64 -8.86
N LEU A 97 -9.07 9.34 -8.53
CA LEU A 97 -7.83 8.59 -8.30
C LEU A 97 -7.02 8.41 -9.58
N LEU A 98 -7.68 8.14 -10.71
CA LEU A 98 -7.02 8.10 -12.02
C LEU A 98 -6.39 9.45 -12.38
N ARG A 99 -7.12 10.55 -12.12
CA ARG A 99 -6.63 11.91 -12.32
C ARG A 99 -5.42 12.21 -11.44
N LEU A 100 -5.44 11.78 -10.17
CA LEU A 100 -4.32 11.92 -9.24
C LEU A 100 -3.07 11.15 -9.72
N ARG A 101 -3.22 9.86 -10.07
CA ARG A 101 -2.14 9.02 -10.60
C ARG A 101 -1.47 9.65 -11.80
N ARG A 102 -2.27 10.12 -12.77
CA ARG A 102 -1.77 10.79 -13.97
C ARG A 102 -1.08 12.12 -13.65
N HIS A 103 -1.64 12.92 -12.74
CA HIS A 103 -1.08 14.23 -12.39
C HIS A 103 0.30 14.11 -11.72
N LEU A 104 0.47 13.09 -10.88
CA LEU A 104 1.74 12.78 -10.21
C LEU A 104 2.75 12.04 -11.10
N ASP A 105 2.31 11.48 -12.24
CA ASP A 105 3.08 10.50 -13.02
C ASP A 105 3.47 9.29 -12.16
N ALA A 106 2.50 8.76 -11.39
CA ALA A 106 2.65 7.59 -10.54
C ALA A 106 2.66 6.29 -11.37
N PHE A 107 3.68 6.14 -12.21
CA PHE A 107 3.77 5.17 -13.30
C PHE A 107 4.08 3.73 -12.86
N ALA A 108 4.53 3.51 -11.63
CA ALA A 108 4.90 2.18 -11.15
C ALA A 108 3.98 1.77 -9.99
N ASN A 109 3.08 0.83 -10.24
CA ASN A 109 2.21 0.25 -9.23
C ASN A 109 2.85 -1.03 -8.63
N ILE A 110 2.89 -1.10 -7.31
CA ILE A 110 3.53 -2.14 -6.51
C ILE A 110 2.44 -2.81 -5.69
N ARG A 111 2.26 -4.12 -5.90
CA ARG A 111 1.33 -4.95 -5.15
C ARG A 111 2.04 -6.20 -4.61
N PRO A 112 2.38 -6.23 -3.31
CA PRO A 112 2.95 -7.40 -2.67
C PRO A 112 1.96 -8.58 -2.65
N CYS A 113 2.47 -9.76 -2.97
CA CYS A 113 1.84 -11.07 -2.78
C CYS A 113 2.59 -11.78 -1.65
N THR A 114 2.18 -11.47 -0.42
CA THR A 114 2.86 -11.92 0.79
C THR A 114 1.83 -12.27 1.85
N PHE A 115 2.05 -13.38 2.55
CA PHE A 115 1.29 -13.70 3.75
C PHE A 115 1.88 -12.93 4.95
N TYR A 116 1.33 -11.75 5.25
CA TYR A 116 1.73 -10.93 6.41
C TYR A 116 1.42 -11.57 7.76
N SER A 117 0.70 -12.70 7.78
CA SER A 117 0.59 -13.58 8.94
C SER A 117 0.51 -15.02 8.47
N ARG A 118 1.24 -15.89 9.18
CA ARG A 118 1.28 -17.33 8.90
C ARG A 118 -0.08 -17.98 9.12
N SER A 119 -0.87 -17.43 10.04
CA SER A 119 -2.24 -17.87 10.27
C SER A 119 -3.22 -17.53 9.16
N LEU A 120 -2.82 -16.72 8.16
CA LEU A 120 -3.67 -16.40 7.00
C LEU A 120 -3.52 -17.39 5.85
N VAL A 121 -2.49 -18.24 5.86
CA VAL A 121 -2.28 -19.25 4.80
C VAL A 121 -3.54 -20.11 4.54
N PRO A 122 -4.29 -20.56 5.55
CA PRO A 122 -5.52 -21.33 5.33
C PRO A 122 -6.67 -20.54 4.66
N LEU A 123 -6.58 -19.21 4.57
CA LEU A 123 -7.55 -18.39 3.82
C LEU A 123 -7.27 -18.41 2.32
N SER A 124 -6.07 -18.82 1.91
CA SER A 124 -5.76 -19.04 0.49
C SER A 124 -6.67 -20.11 -0.09
N PRO A 125 -7.18 -19.94 -1.32
CA PRO A 125 -7.87 -21.02 -2.04
C PRO A 125 -6.91 -22.12 -2.50
N LEU A 126 -5.60 -21.88 -2.46
CA LEU A 126 -4.59 -22.89 -2.78
C LEU A 126 -4.35 -23.81 -1.58
N LYS A 127 -3.85 -25.02 -1.85
CA LYS A 127 -3.44 -25.93 -0.77
C LYS A 127 -2.31 -25.29 0.06
N PRO A 128 -2.31 -25.41 1.39
CA PRO A 128 -1.31 -24.77 2.25
C PRO A 128 0.15 -25.06 1.84
N GLU A 129 0.46 -26.28 1.43
CA GLU A 129 1.80 -26.68 0.97
C GLU A 129 2.26 -25.99 -0.33
N ILE A 130 1.31 -25.49 -1.13
CA ILE A 130 1.57 -24.70 -2.34
C ILE A 130 1.79 -23.22 -1.96
N ALA A 131 0.89 -22.66 -1.13
CA ALA A 131 0.88 -21.24 -0.78
C ALA A 131 1.96 -20.82 0.22
N THR A 132 2.29 -21.67 1.21
CA THR A 132 3.21 -21.32 2.31
C THR A 132 4.58 -20.91 1.79
N GLY A 133 5.02 -19.70 2.13
CA GLY A 133 6.33 -19.16 1.70
C GLY A 133 6.28 -18.35 0.40
N THR A 134 5.09 -18.10 -0.15
CA THR A 134 4.90 -17.14 -1.24
C THR A 134 5.24 -15.74 -0.76
N ASN A 135 6.17 -15.09 -1.45
CA ASN A 135 6.61 -13.73 -1.20
C ASN A 135 7.17 -13.14 -2.49
N PHE A 136 6.33 -12.50 -3.28
CA PHE A 136 6.74 -11.77 -4.48
C PHE A 136 5.99 -10.46 -4.61
N ILE A 137 6.51 -9.54 -5.42
CA ILE A 137 5.91 -8.26 -5.72
C ILE A 137 5.48 -8.26 -7.19
N VAL A 138 4.23 -7.87 -7.47
CA VAL A 138 3.82 -7.50 -8.83
C VAL A 138 4.08 -6.01 -9.01
N LEU A 139 5.01 -5.68 -9.90
CA LEU A 139 5.29 -4.34 -10.39
C LEU A 139 4.63 -4.17 -11.77
N ARG A 140 3.58 -3.35 -11.78
CA ARG A 140 2.77 -3.00 -12.94
C ARG A 140 3.14 -1.61 -13.43
N GLU A 141 3.40 -1.46 -14.73
CA GLU A 141 3.39 -0.13 -15.37
C GLU A 141 1.96 0.43 -15.35
N ASN A 142 1.75 1.67 -14.92
CA ASN A 142 0.45 2.16 -14.47
C ASN A 142 -0.10 3.34 -15.28
N CYS A 143 0.62 3.82 -16.29
CA CYS A 143 0.29 5.05 -17.05
C CYS A 143 0.36 4.91 -18.58
N GLY A 144 0.65 3.72 -19.12
CA GLY A 144 0.69 3.43 -20.55
C GLY A 144 -0.17 2.22 -20.96
N GLY A 145 0.08 1.70 -22.17
CA GLY A 145 -0.62 0.51 -22.70
C GLY A 145 -2.08 0.78 -23.11
N ALA A 146 -2.85 -0.30 -23.27
CA ALA A 146 -4.21 -0.26 -23.83
C ALA A 146 -5.20 0.63 -23.05
N TYR A 147 -4.93 0.90 -21.77
CA TYR A 147 -5.81 1.72 -20.93
C TYR A 147 -5.69 3.21 -21.27
N PHE A 148 -4.52 3.65 -21.71
CA PHE A 148 -4.22 5.04 -22.05
C PHE A 148 -4.02 5.27 -23.56
N GLY A 149 -3.90 4.20 -24.34
CA GLY A 149 -3.81 4.27 -25.80
C GLY A 149 -5.10 4.75 -26.46
N GLU A 150 -4.98 5.09 -27.74
CA GLU A 150 -6.11 5.51 -28.57
C GLU A 150 -7.24 4.49 -28.54
N LYS A 151 -8.47 4.99 -28.37
CA LYS A 151 -9.70 4.21 -28.34
C LYS A 151 -10.56 4.59 -29.53
N VAL A 152 -10.98 3.59 -30.29
CA VAL A 152 -11.96 3.74 -31.38
C VAL A 152 -13.20 2.95 -30.98
N GLU A 153 -14.36 3.61 -31.00
CA GLU A 153 -15.65 2.98 -30.73
C GLU A 153 -16.65 3.44 -31.79
N ARG A 154 -17.22 2.48 -32.52
CA ARG A 154 -18.23 2.63 -33.59
C ARG A 154 -19.24 1.49 -33.47
N ASP A 155 -20.36 1.59 -34.17
CA ASP A 155 -21.49 0.64 -34.07
C ASP A 155 -21.11 -0.83 -34.31
N ASP A 156 -20.16 -1.12 -35.22
CA ASP A 156 -19.75 -2.47 -35.61
C ASP A 156 -18.23 -2.72 -35.46
N TYR A 157 -17.51 -1.77 -34.88
CA TYR A 157 -16.05 -1.82 -34.75
C TYR A 157 -15.56 -1.08 -33.50
N ALA A 158 -14.71 -1.73 -32.72
CA ALA A 158 -13.96 -1.09 -31.66
C ALA A 158 -12.50 -1.56 -31.64
N SER A 159 -11.61 -0.70 -31.17
CA SER A 159 -10.20 -1.04 -30.93
C SER A 159 -9.56 -0.20 -29.83
N ASP A 160 -8.60 -0.82 -29.15
CA ASP A 160 -7.76 -0.19 -28.13
C ASP A 160 -6.29 -0.36 -28.52
N SER A 161 -5.56 0.75 -28.60
CA SER A 161 -4.13 0.73 -28.96
C SER A 161 -3.26 0.31 -27.77
N TRP A 162 -2.60 -0.85 -27.87
CA TRP A 162 -1.69 -1.34 -26.84
C TRP A 162 -0.24 -0.88 -27.09
N ALA A 163 0.00 0.43 -27.00
CA ALA A 163 1.27 1.05 -27.32
C ALA A 163 2.17 1.26 -26.08
N TYR A 164 3.48 1.12 -26.30
CA TYR A 164 4.53 1.45 -25.33
C TYR A 164 5.73 2.08 -26.04
N SER A 165 6.30 3.11 -25.42
CA SER A 165 7.59 3.70 -25.77
C SER A 165 8.74 3.03 -25.01
N GLN A 166 9.96 3.22 -25.51
CA GLN A 166 11.16 2.73 -24.82
C GLN A 166 11.31 3.38 -23.43
N ASP A 167 11.05 4.68 -23.29
CA ASP A 167 11.26 5.41 -22.04
C ASP A 167 10.34 4.92 -20.91
N GLU A 168 9.09 4.59 -21.23
CA GLU A 168 8.15 3.97 -20.29
C GLU A 168 8.66 2.62 -19.76
N ILE A 169 9.23 1.80 -20.64
CA ILE A 169 9.79 0.49 -20.26
C ILE A 169 11.08 0.66 -19.45
N VAL A 170 11.95 1.61 -19.82
CA VAL A 170 13.20 1.91 -19.10
C VAL A 170 12.92 2.32 -17.66
N ARG A 171 12.02 3.30 -17.43
CA ARG A 171 11.72 3.78 -16.08
C ARG A 171 11.14 2.68 -15.20
N ALA A 172 10.25 1.85 -15.75
CA ALA A 172 9.65 0.75 -15.01
C ALA A 172 10.64 -0.40 -14.75
N SER A 173 11.56 -0.68 -15.68
CA SER A 173 12.64 -1.66 -15.49
C SER A 173 13.60 -1.26 -14.37
N ARG A 174 13.93 0.04 -14.25
CA ARG A 174 14.76 0.57 -13.16
C ARG A 174 14.08 0.44 -11.80
N VAL A 175 12.76 0.67 -11.73
CA VAL A 175 11.98 0.40 -10.52
C VAL A 175 12.05 -1.09 -10.17
N ALA A 176 11.89 -1.99 -11.13
CA ALA A 176 11.98 -3.44 -10.89
C ALA A 176 13.31 -3.84 -10.24
N ALA A 177 14.42 -3.31 -10.75
CA ALA A 177 15.75 -3.58 -10.20
C ALA A 177 15.93 -2.99 -8.79
N ALA A 178 15.44 -1.77 -8.54
CA ALA A 178 15.47 -1.17 -7.21
C ALA A 178 14.66 -2.00 -6.20
N LEU A 179 13.45 -2.42 -6.57
CA LEU A 179 12.62 -3.30 -5.73
C LEU A 179 13.30 -4.63 -5.45
N ALA A 180 13.97 -5.24 -6.44
CA ALA A 180 14.70 -6.48 -6.25
C ALA A 180 15.87 -6.34 -5.27
N ARG A 181 16.60 -5.21 -5.32
CA ARG A 181 17.67 -4.89 -4.36
C ARG A 181 17.12 -4.64 -2.96
N THR A 182 16.03 -3.88 -2.83
CA THR A 182 15.36 -3.62 -1.55
C THR A 182 14.81 -4.91 -0.95
N MET A 183 14.14 -5.72 -1.74
CA MET A 183 13.55 -7.00 -1.31
C MET A 183 14.61 -7.99 -0.85
N GLY A 184 15.70 -8.13 -1.61
CA GLY A 184 16.76 -9.10 -1.35
C GLY A 184 16.30 -10.56 -1.50
N ARG A 185 17.25 -11.51 -1.55
CA ARG A 185 16.91 -12.95 -1.57
C ARG A 185 16.31 -13.46 -0.26
N ASP A 186 16.45 -12.71 0.84
CA ASP A 186 15.79 -13.02 2.12
C ASP A 186 14.31 -12.60 2.15
N GLY A 187 13.89 -11.74 1.22
CA GLY A 187 12.52 -11.26 1.12
C GLY A 187 12.10 -10.30 2.22
N LEU A 188 13.04 -9.73 2.99
CA LEU A 188 12.75 -8.86 4.15
C LEU A 188 12.51 -7.40 3.77
N GLY A 189 12.88 -6.97 2.56
CA GLY A 189 12.62 -5.59 2.12
C GLY A 189 13.53 -4.52 2.74
N THR A 190 14.58 -4.89 3.46
CA THR A 190 15.46 -3.94 4.18
C THR A 190 16.56 -3.32 3.30
N GLY A 191 16.82 -3.88 2.12
CA GLY A 191 17.94 -3.49 1.25
C GLY A 191 19.31 -3.90 1.77
N LYS A 192 19.39 -4.76 2.79
CA LYS A 192 20.64 -5.18 3.45
C LYS A 192 20.99 -6.66 3.24
N CYS A 193 20.31 -7.34 2.31
CA CYS A 193 20.48 -8.77 2.09
C CYS A 193 21.89 -9.11 1.58
N ALA A 194 22.66 -9.85 2.38
CA ALA A 194 24.03 -10.27 2.00
C ALA A 194 24.06 -11.26 0.82
N ALA A 195 22.97 -11.99 0.58
CA ALA A 195 22.84 -12.92 -0.54
C ALA A 195 22.51 -12.23 -1.87
N GLY A 196 22.39 -10.90 -1.87
CA GLY A 196 22.16 -10.09 -3.06
C GLY A 196 20.67 -9.89 -3.41
N PRO A 197 20.41 -9.28 -4.57
CA PRO A 197 19.06 -8.92 -5.01
C PRO A 197 18.18 -10.15 -5.24
N ALA A 198 16.87 -9.97 -5.07
CA ALA A 198 15.89 -10.95 -5.52
C ALA A 198 15.89 -11.12 -7.05
N THR A 199 15.32 -12.20 -7.55
CA THR A 199 15.14 -12.40 -8.99
C THR A 199 14.05 -11.48 -9.52
N VAL A 200 14.28 -10.89 -10.71
CA VAL A 200 13.25 -10.18 -11.47
C VAL A 200 12.73 -11.07 -12.59
N TRP A 201 11.40 -11.20 -12.67
CA TRP A 201 10.66 -11.88 -13.73
C TRP A 201 9.98 -10.83 -14.62
N SER A 202 10.54 -10.59 -15.80
CA SER A 202 9.90 -9.76 -16.83
C SER A 202 8.82 -10.57 -17.55
N SER A 203 7.58 -10.08 -17.50
CA SER A 203 6.44 -10.74 -18.13
C SER A 203 5.87 -9.97 -19.30
N ASP A 204 5.62 -10.68 -20.41
CA ASP A 204 5.20 -10.12 -21.68
C ASP A 204 4.39 -11.14 -22.52
N LYS A 205 3.99 -10.73 -23.74
CA LYS A 205 3.49 -11.65 -24.78
C LYS A 205 4.30 -11.54 -26.08
N ALA A 206 5.63 -11.57 -25.97
CA ALA A 206 6.56 -11.31 -27.07
C ALA A 206 6.43 -12.30 -28.25
N ASN A 207 5.86 -13.48 -28.03
CA ASN A 207 5.57 -14.44 -29.09
C ASN A 207 4.45 -14.00 -30.04
N VAL A 208 3.65 -13.00 -29.67
CA VAL A 208 2.55 -12.46 -30.49
C VAL A 208 2.71 -10.95 -30.67
N LEU A 209 2.79 -10.20 -29.57
CA LEU A 209 2.66 -8.74 -29.56
C LEU A 209 3.97 -8.02 -29.88
N ALA A 210 3.89 -6.98 -30.72
CA ALA A 210 5.03 -6.10 -31.00
C ALA A 210 5.47 -5.32 -29.74
N SER A 211 4.52 -4.81 -28.96
CA SER A 211 4.77 -4.20 -27.65
C SER A 211 5.50 -5.16 -26.71
N GLY A 212 5.08 -6.43 -26.66
CA GLY A 212 5.77 -7.47 -25.88
C GLY A 212 7.22 -7.74 -26.34
N ARG A 213 7.49 -7.72 -27.65
CA ARG A 213 8.88 -7.82 -28.16
C ARG A 213 9.73 -6.61 -27.79
N LEU A 214 9.16 -5.40 -27.85
CA LEU A 214 9.84 -4.18 -27.42
C LEU A 214 10.14 -4.21 -25.92
N TRP A 215 9.15 -4.59 -25.10
CA TRP A 215 9.27 -4.78 -23.66
C TRP A 215 10.47 -5.67 -23.32
N ARG A 216 10.47 -6.90 -23.85
CA ARG A 216 11.54 -7.87 -23.64
C ARG A 216 12.91 -7.33 -24.03
N LYS A 217 13.00 -6.68 -25.21
CA LYS A 217 14.27 -6.12 -25.73
C LYS A 217 14.79 -5.03 -24.79
N VAL A 218 13.97 -4.05 -24.43
CA VAL A 218 14.37 -2.90 -23.63
C VAL A 218 14.72 -3.32 -22.21
N THR A 219 13.87 -4.12 -21.55
CA THR A 219 14.15 -4.64 -20.20
C THR A 219 15.45 -5.44 -20.17
N SER A 220 15.68 -6.32 -21.16
CA SER A 220 16.94 -7.08 -21.24
C SER A 220 18.16 -6.17 -21.38
N GLN A 221 18.06 -5.10 -22.18
CA GLN A 221 19.16 -4.15 -22.37
C GLN A 221 19.44 -3.37 -21.08
N VAL A 222 18.41 -2.85 -20.41
CA VAL A 222 18.54 -2.10 -19.15
C VAL A 222 19.18 -2.97 -18.07
N PHE A 223 18.73 -4.21 -17.88
CA PHE A 223 19.32 -5.10 -16.87
C PHE A 223 20.75 -5.47 -17.19
N LYS A 224 21.07 -5.73 -18.46
CA LYS A 224 22.44 -6.05 -18.88
C LYS A 224 23.41 -4.89 -18.63
N ASP A 225 22.99 -3.67 -18.95
CA ASP A 225 23.87 -2.50 -18.95
C ASP A 225 23.95 -1.83 -17.56
N GLU A 226 22.84 -1.78 -16.82
CA GLU A 226 22.72 -1.01 -15.58
C GLU A 226 22.63 -1.87 -14.32
N PHE A 227 22.15 -3.12 -14.43
CA PHE A 227 21.85 -4.00 -13.28
C PHE A 227 22.38 -5.43 -13.44
N PRO A 228 23.67 -5.64 -13.79
CA PRO A 228 24.23 -6.98 -14.02
C PRO A 228 24.26 -7.86 -12.77
N ASP A 229 24.07 -7.27 -11.58
CA ASP A 229 23.94 -7.93 -10.29
C ASP A 229 22.55 -8.54 -10.04
N VAL A 230 21.52 -8.12 -10.80
CA VAL A 230 20.14 -8.57 -10.63
C VAL A 230 19.81 -9.66 -11.65
N GLU A 231 19.42 -10.84 -11.16
CA GLU A 231 19.02 -11.96 -12.01
C GLU A 231 17.69 -11.64 -12.74
N LEU A 232 17.73 -11.54 -14.07
CA LEU A 232 16.55 -11.34 -14.91
C LEU A 232 16.12 -12.64 -15.59
N LYS A 233 14.83 -12.98 -15.48
CA LYS A 233 14.17 -14.04 -16.23
C LYS A 233 12.99 -13.49 -17.01
N HIS A 234 12.66 -14.13 -18.13
CA HIS A 234 11.49 -13.78 -18.95
C HIS A 234 10.44 -14.88 -18.88
N GLN A 235 9.17 -14.51 -18.73
CA GLN A 235 8.05 -15.44 -18.67
C GLN A 235 6.85 -14.89 -19.45
N LEU A 236 6.21 -15.69 -20.30
CA LEU A 236 5.00 -15.21 -20.99
C LEU A 236 3.85 -15.03 -19.99
N ALA A 237 3.06 -13.97 -20.12
CA ALA A 237 2.03 -13.59 -19.14
C ALA A 237 0.96 -14.68 -18.91
N ASP A 238 0.58 -15.40 -19.96
CA ASP A 238 -0.38 -16.50 -19.88
C ASP A 238 0.17 -17.70 -19.11
N SER A 239 1.41 -18.10 -19.36
CA SER A 239 2.04 -19.21 -18.64
C SER A 239 2.45 -18.79 -17.22
N LEU A 240 2.81 -17.52 -17.00
CA LEU A 240 3.00 -16.95 -15.68
C LEU A 240 1.74 -17.12 -14.84
N SER A 241 0.59 -16.70 -15.37
CA SER A 241 -0.71 -16.83 -14.71
C SER A 241 -1.01 -18.28 -14.28
N MET A 242 -0.79 -19.26 -15.16
CA MET A 242 -0.95 -20.67 -14.80
C MET A 242 0.02 -21.13 -13.71
N LEU A 243 1.28 -20.68 -13.76
CA LEU A 243 2.30 -21.06 -12.80
C LEU A 243 2.07 -20.42 -11.42
N MET A 244 1.50 -19.21 -11.35
CA MET A 244 1.14 -18.56 -10.08
C MET A 244 0.16 -19.40 -9.26
N VAL A 245 -0.74 -20.12 -9.90
CA VAL A 245 -1.69 -21.02 -9.22
C VAL A 245 -1.01 -22.34 -8.82
N LYS A 246 -0.11 -22.85 -9.67
CA LYS A 246 0.53 -24.16 -9.49
C LYS A 246 1.66 -24.13 -8.45
N ASP A 247 2.52 -23.12 -8.51
CA ASP A 247 3.70 -22.95 -7.66
C ASP A 247 4.09 -21.46 -7.58
N PRO A 248 3.33 -20.64 -6.81
CA PRO A 248 3.58 -19.20 -6.71
C PRO A 248 4.98 -18.86 -6.20
N LYS A 249 5.59 -19.75 -5.40
CA LYS A 249 6.94 -19.57 -4.83
C LYS A 249 8.04 -19.48 -5.88
N MET A 250 7.80 -20.02 -7.07
CA MET A 250 8.70 -19.89 -8.23
C MET A 250 9.01 -18.42 -8.54
N PHE A 251 8.04 -17.54 -8.28
CA PHE A 251 8.14 -16.12 -8.58
C PHE A 251 8.62 -15.25 -7.41
N ASN A 252 9.01 -15.86 -6.28
CA ASN A 252 9.55 -15.11 -5.14
C ASN A 252 10.65 -14.14 -5.60
N GLY A 253 10.41 -12.84 -5.38
CA GLY A 253 11.12 -11.75 -6.04
C GLY A 253 10.16 -10.71 -6.64
N VAL A 254 10.50 -10.17 -7.81
CA VAL A 254 9.72 -9.11 -8.45
C VAL A 254 9.24 -9.55 -9.82
N ILE A 255 7.93 -9.58 -10.05
CA ILE A 255 7.33 -9.71 -11.38
C ILE A 255 7.16 -8.30 -11.95
N HIS A 256 7.75 -8.02 -13.10
CA HIS A 256 7.67 -6.74 -13.79
C HIS A 256 6.95 -6.90 -15.12
N THR A 257 5.86 -6.16 -15.33
CA THR A 257 5.04 -6.30 -16.54
C THR A 257 4.29 -5.01 -16.89
N ASP A 258 3.63 -5.04 -18.04
CA ASP A 258 2.85 -3.93 -18.56
C ASP A 258 1.57 -3.67 -17.77
N ASN A 259 0.83 -2.64 -18.16
CA ASN A 259 -0.36 -2.21 -17.44
C ASN A 259 -1.49 -3.24 -17.43
N THR A 260 -1.79 -3.85 -18.57
CA THR A 260 -2.95 -4.75 -18.71
C THR A 260 -2.64 -6.12 -18.08
N PHE A 261 -1.47 -6.69 -18.36
CA PHE A 261 -1.06 -7.94 -17.71
C PHE A 261 -0.80 -7.73 -16.23
N GLY A 262 -0.24 -6.60 -15.84
CA GLY A 262 0.01 -6.25 -14.43
C GLY A 262 -1.27 -6.13 -13.63
N ASP A 263 -2.33 -5.56 -14.21
CA ASP A 263 -3.65 -5.50 -13.57
C ASP A 263 -4.14 -6.92 -13.24
N MET A 264 -4.25 -7.77 -14.27
CA MET A 264 -4.74 -9.14 -14.15
C MET A 264 -3.90 -10.00 -13.21
N LEU A 265 -2.56 -9.94 -13.33
CA LEU A 265 -1.65 -10.74 -12.52
C LEU A 265 -1.63 -10.27 -11.06
N SER A 266 -1.82 -8.97 -10.82
CA SER A 266 -1.91 -8.45 -9.45
C SER A 266 -3.22 -8.84 -8.75
N ASP A 267 -4.33 -8.94 -9.48
CA ASP A 267 -5.58 -9.48 -8.94
C ASP A 267 -5.46 -10.98 -8.66
N GLN A 268 -4.80 -11.73 -9.55
CA GLN A 268 -4.47 -13.13 -9.29
C GLN A 268 -3.58 -13.30 -8.06
N ALA A 269 -2.60 -12.41 -7.85
CA ALA A 269 -1.78 -12.40 -6.65
C ALA A 269 -2.61 -12.16 -5.37
N GLY A 270 -3.58 -11.24 -5.40
CA GLY A 270 -4.53 -11.07 -4.30
C GLY A 270 -5.34 -12.35 -4.03
N GLY A 271 -5.75 -13.05 -5.09
CA GLY A 271 -6.39 -14.36 -5.00
C GLY A 271 -5.51 -15.45 -4.37
N VAL A 272 -4.18 -15.42 -4.57
CA VAL A 272 -3.23 -16.34 -3.91
C VAL A 272 -3.24 -16.13 -2.40
N VAL A 273 -3.26 -14.88 -1.92
CA VAL A 273 -3.33 -14.57 -0.48
C VAL A 273 -4.70 -14.93 0.11
N GLY A 274 -5.77 -14.75 -0.67
CA GLY A 274 -7.12 -15.19 -0.32
C GLY A 274 -7.96 -14.21 0.50
N THR A 275 -7.40 -13.06 0.87
CA THR A 275 -8.15 -11.98 1.54
C THR A 275 -7.68 -10.60 1.10
N LEU A 276 -8.63 -9.74 0.71
CA LEU A 276 -8.36 -8.36 0.30
C LEU A 276 -8.03 -7.44 1.48
N GLY A 277 -8.47 -7.78 2.69
CA GLY A 277 -8.34 -6.94 3.89
C GLY A 277 -6.90 -6.69 4.36
N VAL A 278 -5.91 -7.38 3.77
CA VAL A 278 -4.49 -7.30 4.13
C VAL A 278 -3.59 -6.92 2.96
N LEU A 279 -4.13 -6.54 1.80
CA LEU A 279 -3.36 -6.24 0.59
C LEU A 279 -3.10 -4.74 0.44
N PRO A 280 -1.89 -4.24 0.75
CA PRO A 280 -1.53 -2.85 0.47
C PRO A 280 -1.18 -2.65 -1.02
N SER A 281 -1.22 -1.40 -1.47
CA SER A 281 -0.74 -0.99 -2.79
C SER A 281 0.04 0.32 -2.70
N ALA A 282 1.04 0.47 -3.58
CA ALA A 282 1.76 1.73 -3.77
C ALA A 282 1.85 2.06 -5.26
N SER A 283 1.53 3.29 -5.64
CA SER A 283 1.79 3.83 -6.98
C SER A 283 2.84 4.92 -6.87
N ILE A 284 4.07 4.67 -7.30
CA ILE A 284 5.21 5.56 -7.10
C ILE A 284 5.60 6.31 -8.38
N CYS A 285 6.16 7.50 -8.19
CA CYS A 285 6.45 8.47 -9.27
C CYS A 285 7.92 8.44 -9.72
N GLY A 286 8.73 7.52 -9.18
CA GLY A 286 10.17 7.46 -9.44
C GLY A 286 10.80 6.15 -8.94
N VAL A 287 12.11 6.03 -9.11
CA VAL A 287 12.87 4.86 -8.63
C VAL A 287 13.10 5.02 -7.11
N PRO A 288 12.69 4.05 -6.27
CA PRO A 288 12.84 4.14 -4.82
C PRO A 288 14.24 3.66 -4.38
N ASP A 289 15.28 4.44 -4.69
CA ASP A 289 16.70 4.11 -4.45
C ASP A 289 17.31 4.80 -3.21
N GLY A 290 16.46 5.32 -2.33
CA GLY A 290 16.84 6.10 -1.15
C GLY A 290 16.78 7.62 -1.37
N GLY A 291 16.56 8.07 -2.61
CA GLY A 291 16.15 9.44 -2.90
C GLY A 291 14.68 9.72 -2.57
N LYS A 292 14.27 10.99 -2.68
CA LYS A 292 12.86 11.38 -2.52
C LYS A 292 12.04 10.76 -3.66
N CYS A 293 11.09 9.89 -3.31
CA CYS A 293 10.18 9.25 -4.26
C CYS A 293 8.74 9.51 -3.82
N ASN A 294 8.02 10.41 -4.49
CA ASN A 294 6.60 10.63 -4.19
C ASN A 294 5.78 9.41 -4.64
N GLY A 295 4.66 9.16 -3.99
CA GLY A 295 3.77 8.04 -4.30
C GLY A 295 2.41 8.14 -3.63
N ILE A 296 1.49 7.32 -4.10
CA ILE A 296 0.14 7.13 -3.56
C ILE A 296 0.11 5.75 -2.90
N TYR A 297 -0.30 5.69 -1.64
CA TYR A 297 -0.29 4.47 -0.83
C TYR A 297 -1.71 4.19 -0.34
N GLU A 298 -2.27 3.05 -0.76
CA GLU A 298 -3.70 2.77 -0.64
C GLU A 298 -3.97 1.27 -0.40
N PRO A 299 -5.03 0.91 0.36
CA PRO A 299 -5.49 -0.46 0.45
C PRO A 299 -6.04 -0.91 -0.91
N THR A 300 -5.91 -2.20 -1.22
CA THR A 300 -6.46 -2.76 -2.46
C THR A 300 -7.99 -2.91 -2.41
N HIS A 301 -8.58 -2.99 -1.21
CA HIS A 301 -10.03 -3.10 -1.07
C HIS A 301 -10.74 -1.78 -1.41
N GLY A 302 -11.98 -1.90 -1.90
CA GLY A 302 -12.86 -0.75 -2.12
C GLY A 302 -13.41 -0.15 -0.82
N SER A 303 -14.40 0.73 -0.96
CA SER A 303 -14.96 1.54 0.12
C SER A 303 -15.93 0.82 1.07
N ALA A 304 -16.37 -0.40 0.74
CA ALA A 304 -17.19 -1.28 1.59
C ALA A 304 -18.38 -0.56 2.30
N PRO A 305 -19.31 0.06 1.54
CA PRO A 305 -20.41 0.87 2.07
C PRO A 305 -21.32 0.10 3.04
N ASP A 306 -21.46 -1.20 2.86
CA ASP A 306 -22.31 -2.08 3.66
C ASP A 306 -21.85 -2.22 5.12
N ILE A 307 -20.57 -1.94 5.42
CA ILE A 307 -20.01 -2.01 6.78
C ILE A 307 -19.50 -0.67 7.32
N SER A 308 -19.65 0.42 6.56
CA SER A 308 -19.23 1.76 6.96
C SER A 308 -19.89 2.19 8.28
N GLY A 309 -19.10 2.81 9.16
CA GLY A 309 -19.52 3.32 10.45
C GLY A 309 -19.79 2.26 11.52
N LYS A 310 -19.58 0.98 11.21
CA LYS A 310 -19.81 -0.14 12.16
C LYS A 310 -18.58 -0.46 13.01
N GLY A 311 -17.40 0.07 12.68
CA GLY A 311 -16.17 -0.22 13.42
C GLY A 311 -15.70 -1.67 13.30
N ILE A 312 -16.05 -2.36 12.21
CA ILE A 312 -15.70 -3.77 11.95
C ILE A 312 -14.84 -3.99 10.70
N VAL A 313 -14.51 -2.93 9.96
CA VAL A 313 -13.61 -2.99 8.81
C VAL A 313 -12.20 -3.38 9.25
N ASN A 314 -11.50 -4.18 8.44
CA ASN A 314 -10.12 -4.56 8.71
C ASN A 314 -9.15 -3.40 8.37
N PRO A 315 -8.40 -2.83 9.33
CA PRO A 315 -7.48 -1.73 9.05
C PRO A 315 -6.13 -2.19 8.47
N THR A 316 -5.89 -3.49 8.36
CA THR A 316 -4.56 -4.06 8.08
C THR A 316 -3.99 -3.58 6.75
N ALA A 317 -4.77 -3.60 5.66
CA ALA A 317 -4.30 -3.12 4.37
C ALA A 317 -3.87 -1.64 4.39
N GLN A 318 -4.59 -0.77 5.11
CA GLN A 318 -4.22 0.65 5.24
C GLN A 318 -2.94 0.83 6.07
N ILE A 319 -2.80 0.08 7.18
CA ILE A 319 -1.60 0.08 8.01
C ILE A 319 -0.38 -0.38 7.20
N LEU A 320 -0.52 -1.46 6.43
CA LEU A 320 0.54 -1.95 5.56
C LEU A 320 0.84 -0.99 4.40
N SER A 321 -0.15 -0.23 3.93
CA SER A 321 0.06 0.84 2.93
C SER A 321 0.91 1.97 3.52
N ALA A 322 0.72 2.31 4.80
CA ALA A 322 1.61 3.22 5.50
C ALA A 322 3.04 2.64 5.64
N ALA A 323 3.20 1.32 5.86
CA ALA A 323 4.51 0.68 5.84
C ALA A 323 5.18 0.78 4.46
N LEU A 324 4.44 0.58 3.36
CA LEU A 324 4.97 0.81 2.00
C LEU A 324 5.39 2.27 1.78
N MET A 325 4.68 3.24 2.34
CA MET A 325 5.04 4.66 2.30
C MET A 325 6.37 4.93 2.98
N LEU A 326 6.54 4.42 4.21
CA LEU A 326 7.81 4.51 4.94
C LEU A 326 8.95 3.90 4.11
N ARG A 327 8.72 2.73 3.52
CA ARG A 327 9.72 2.00 2.74
C ARG A 327 10.14 2.73 1.47
N TYR A 328 9.17 3.14 0.64
CA TYR A 328 9.46 3.58 -0.72
C TYR A 328 9.57 5.09 -0.89
N SER A 329 8.83 5.90 -0.11
CA SER A 329 8.94 7.36 -0.18
C SER A 329 9.99 7.93 0.75
N PHE A 330 10.15 7.34 1.94
CA PHE A 330 10.96 7.93 3.02
C PHE A 330 12.25 7.16 3.30
N GLY A 331 12.46 6.00 2.67
CA GLY A 331 13.67 5.18 2.87
C GLY A 331 13.76 4.54 4.27
N LEU A 332 12.65 4.47 5.00
CA LEU A 332 12.54 3.97 6.37
C LEU A 332 12.19 2.47 6.37
N GLY A 333 13.00 1.66 5.69
CA GLY A 333 12.73 0.23 5.47
C GLY A 333 12.69 -0.62 6.75
N GLU A 334 13.44 -0.23 7.79
CA GLU A 334 13.43 -0.91 9.10
C GLU A 334 12.14 -0.59 9.88
N ASP A 335 11.67 0.66 9.84
CA ASP A 335 10.41 1.06 10.47
C ASP A 335 9.22 0.40 9.77
N ALA A 336 9.27 0.28 8.43
CA ALA A 336 8.28 -0.46 7.65
C ALA A 336 8.26 -1.95 8.05
N LEU A 337 9.42 -2.60 8.16
CA LEU A 337 9.53 -4.00 8.60
C LEU A 337 8.99 -4.19 10.03
N ALA A 338 9.23 -3.23 10.93
CA ALA A 338 8.70 -3.28 12.28
C ALA A 338 7.16 -3.23 12.31
N ILE A 339 6.52 -2.43 11.43
CA ILE A 339 5.06 -2.43 11.27
C ILE A 339 4.57 -3.79 10.77
N GLU A 340 5.21 -4.34 9.74
CA GLU A 340 4.85 -5.65 9.17
C GLU A 340 4.94 -6.77 10.22
N GLN A 341 6.01 -6.77 11.03
CA GLN A 341 6.18 -7.71 12.15
C GLN A 341 5.14 -7.51 13.26
N ALA A 342 4.73 -6.26 13.53
CA ALA A 342 3.67 -5.98 14.48
C ALA A 342 2.32 -6.53 13.98
N VAL A 343 2.00 -6.34 12.69
CA VAL A 343 0.83 -6.94 12.05
C VAL A 343 0.88 -8.47 12.12
N GLU A 344 2.02 -9.08 11.76
CA GLU A 344 2.21 -10.53 11.85
C GLU A 344 1.89 -11.05 13.26
N LYS A 345 2.50 -10.44 14.28
CA LYS A 345 2.33 -10.82 15.69
C LYS A 345 0.88 -10.68 16.16
N VAL A 346 0.18 -9.63 15.76
CA VAL A 346 -1.22 -9.38 16.16
C VAL A 346 -2.15 -10.41 15.54
N LEU A 347 -1.96 -10.69 14.25
CA LEU A 347 -2.83 -11.60 13.49
C LEU A 347 -2.50 -13.07 13.74
N ASP A 348 -1.25 -13.44 13.99
CA ASP A 348 -0.84 -14.83 14.21
C ASP A 348 -1.58 -15.45 15.41
N GLY A 349 -1.85 -16.75 15.31
CA GLY A 349 -2.50 -17.53 16.37
C GLY A 349 -1.62 -17.64 17.61
N LYS A 350 -2.24 -17.77 18.78
CA LYS A 350 -1.52 -17.92 20.05
C LYS A 350 -0.63 -19.16 20.07
N ASP A 351 -1.03 -20.20 19.35
CA ASP A 351 -0.31 -21.46 19.17
C ASP A 351 1.05 -21.30 18.48
N ILE A 352 1.19 -20.29 17.61
CA ILE A 352 2.46 -19.93 16.94
C ILE A 352 3.09 -18.65 17.51
N GLY A 353 2.62 -18.25 18.70
CA GLY A 353 3.17 -17.13 19.46
C GLY A 353 2.59 -15.77 19.11
N GLY A 354 1.50 -15.67 18.36
CA GLY A 354 0.79 -14.41 18.09
C GLY A 354 -0.26 -14.05 19.15
N LEU A 355 -1.09 -13.05 18.86
CA LEU A 355 -2.15 -12.56 19.74
C LEU A 355 -3.56 -13.03 19.34
N GLU A 356 -3.74 -13.50 18.11
CA GLU A 356 -5.01 -13.93 17.53
C GLU A 356 -6.08 -12.83 17.54
N ILE A 357 -5.67 -11.57 17.36
CA ILE A 357 -6.57 -10.41 17.31
C ILE A 357 -6.89 -10.14 15.85
N ARG A 358 -8.07 -10.61 15.41
CA ARG A 358 -8.51 -10.57 14.02
C ARG A 358 -9.90 -9.95 13.88
N THR A 359 -10.12 -9.22 12.80
CA THR A 359 -11.45 -8.76 12.36
C THR A 359 -12.28 -9.90 11.77
N GLY A 360 -13.57 -9.64 11.52
CA GLY A 360 -14.55 -10.66 11.08
C GLY A 360 -14.20 -11.33 9.74
N ASP A 361 -13.64 -10.58 8.79
CA ASP A 361 -13.17 -11.09 7.48
C ASP A 361 -12.03 -12.10 7.61
N LEU A 362 -11.29 -12.09 8.73
CA LEU A 362 -10.21 -13.02 9.04
C LEU A 362 -10.64 -14.10 10.05
N GLY A 363 -11.95 -14.29 10.23
CA GLY A 363 -12.52 -15.29 11.15
C GLY A 363 -12.49 -14.91 12.63
N GLY A 364 -12.15 -13.66 12.95
CA GLY A 364 -12.14 -13.14 14.31
C GLY A 364 -13.42 -12.40 14.70
N LYS A 365 -13.35 -11.64 15.80
CA LYS A 365 -14.46 -10.81 16.33
C LYS A 365 -14.02 -9.42 16.76
N SER A 366 -12.75 -9.08 16.52
CA SER A 366 -12.18 -7.81 16.93
C SER A 366 -12.71 -6.69 16.04
N THR A 367 -12.92 -5.54 16.63
CA THR A 367 -13.25 -4.29 15.94
C THR A 367 -12.04 -3.71 15.22
N THR A 368 -12.28 -2.78 14.30
CA THR A 368 -11.25 -1.99 13.61
C THR A 368 -10.26 -1.38 14.60
N LYS A 369 -10.80 -0.77 15.67
CA LYS A 369 -10.01 -0.11 16.70
C LYS A 369 -9.18 -1.10 17.52
N GLU A 370 -9.74 -2.25 17.89
CA GLU A 370 -9.00 -3.26 18.68
C GLU A 370 -7.80 -3.81 17.90
N VAL A 371 -7.94 -4.04 16.59
CA VAL A 371 -6.82 -4.47 15.74
C VAL A 371 -5.75 -3.37 15.67
N GLY A 372 -6.12 -2.12 15.37
CA GLY A 372 -5.13 -1.05 15.23
C GLY A 372 -4.48 -0.64 16.56
N ASP A 373 -5.20 -0.69 17.69
CA ASP A 373 -4.61 -0.55 19.03
C ASP A 373 -3.57 -1.65 19.30
N ALA A 374 -3.90 -2.90 18.99
CA ALA A 374 -2.99 -4.02 19.19
C ALA A 374 -1.72 -3.89 18.35
N VAL A 375 -1.84 -3.48 17.07
CA VAL A 375 -0.68 -3.24 16.20
C VAL A 375 0.19 -2.11 16.75
N ALA A 376 -0.42 -1.00 17.16
CA ALA A 376 0.31 0.13 17.73
C ALA A 376 1.09 -0.25 19.01
N ASP A 377 0.48 -1.06 19.90
CA ASP A 377 1.12 -1.51 21.12
C ASP A 377 2.26 -2.51 20.88
N VAL A 378 2.07 -3.47 19.96
CA VAL A 378 3.15 -4.39 19.57
C VAL A 378 4.31 -3.64 18.92
N LEU A 379 4.02 -2.72 18.00
CA LEU A 379 5.02 -1.90 17.33
C LEU A 379 5.84 -1.07 18.33
N ARG A 380 5.18 -0.44 19.32
CA ARG A 380 5.88 0.27 20.40
C ARG A 380 6.86 -0.66 21.11
N GLY A 381 6.45 -1.90 21.39
CA GLY A 381 7.32 -2.91 21.98
C GLY A 381 8.56 -3.19 21.11
N ILE A 382 8.36 -3.39 19.81
CA ILE A 382 9.43 -3.66 18.83
C ILE A 382 10.43 -2.50 18.80
N LEU A 383 9.95 -1.26 18.60
CA LEU A 383 10.80 -0.08 18.45
C LEU A 383 11.55 0.30 19.73
N THR A 384 11.02 -0.02 20.91
CA THR A 384 11.67 0.25 22.20
C THR A 384 12.59 -0.88 22.68
N GLY A 385 12.76 -1.95 21.89
CA GLY A 385 13.57 -3.11 22.26
C GLY A 385 12.96 -3.95 23.40
N ARG A 386 11.67 -3.75 23.73
CA ARG A 386 10.97 -4.48 24.78
C ARG A 386 10.43 -5.84 24.35
N VAL A 387 10.71 -6.27 23.11
CA VAL A 387 10.40 -7.63 22.62
C VAL A 387 11.66 -8.50 22.67
N SER A 388 12.33 -8.53 23.82
CA SER A 388 13.37 -9.51 24.19
C SER A 388 13.53 -9.54 25.72
N ALA A 389 12.47 -9.83 26.49
CA ALA A 389 12.55 -10.43 27.84
C ALA A 389 11.18 -10.39 28.53
N VAL A 390 10.35 -11.42 28.31
CA VAL A 390 9.52 -11.92 29.41
C VAL A 390 10.39 -12.97 30.12
N GLY A 391 11.26 -12.48 31.01
CA GLY A 391 12.23 -13.31 31.73
C GLY A 391 13.21 -12.46 32.53
N ASN A 392 12.89 -12.24 33.80
CA ASN A 392 13.73 -11.75 34.91
C ASN A 392 14.39 -10.36 34.83
N GLY A 393 13.83 -9.46 35.63
CA GLY A 393 14.49 -8.48 36.52
C GLY A 393 15.84 -7.88 36.11
N GLY A 394 15.80 -6.63 35.65
CA GLY A 394 16.99 -5.78 35.54
C GLY A 394 16.61 -4.34 35.22
N THR A 395 16.95 -3.42 36.13
CA THR A 395 16.65 -1.99 36.07
C THR A 395 17.52 -1.25 35.05
N ALA A 396 16.91 -0.70 34.00
CA ALA A 396 17.50 0.35 33.17
C ALA A 396 16.73 1.65 33.38
N THR A 397 17.45 2.77 33.42
CA THR A 397 16.96 4.10 33.84
C THR A 397 15.89 4.66 32.90
N ASP A 398 14.66 4.68 33.40
CA ASP A 398 13.45 5.24 32.82
C ASP A 398 13.56 6.79 32.72
N PRO A 399 13.23 7.43 31.58
CA PRO A 399 13.11 8.89 31.53
C PRO A 399 12.08 9.38 32.55
N SER A 400 12.34 10.54 33.16
CA SER A 400 11.60 10.96 34.34
C SER A 400 10.10 11.11 34.04
N ARG A 401 9.24 10.74 35.01
CA ARG A 401 7.77 10.94 34.96
C ARG A 401 7.35 12.35 34.52
N LYS A 402 8.20 13.36 34.73
CA LYS A 402 7.98 14.75 34.29
C LYS A 402 8.21 14.96 32.79
N GLU A 403 9.21 14.32 32.19
CA GLU A 403 9.41 14.33 30.73
C GLU A 403 8.32 13.54 30.01
N LEU A 404 7.90 12.40 30.58
CA LEU A 404 6.75 11.62 30.09
C LEU A 404 5.45 12.43 30.17
N ALA A 405 5.22 13.19 31.25
CA ALA A 405 4.04 14.04 31.40
C ALA A 405 4.06 15.31 30.52
N ALA A 406 5.24 15.88 30.25
CA ALA A 406 5.40 17.01 29.35
C ALA A 406 5.17 16.61 27.88
N ARG A 407 5.71 15.45 27.46
CA ARG A 407 5.51 14.90 26.11
C ARG A 407 4.10 14.35 25.90
N ALA A 408 3.48 13.76 26.94
CA ALA A 408 2.06 13.41 26.93
C ALA A 408 1.13 14.63 26.76
N LYS A 409 1.56 15.83 27.19
CA LYS A 409 0.82 17.07 26.93
C LYS A 409 0.93 17.54 25.48
N GLU A 410 2.09 17.40 24.83
CA GLU A 410 2.20 17.59 23.37
C GLU A 410 1.38 16.56 22.59
N HIS A 411 1.35 15.29 23.05
CA HIS A 411 0.52 14.24 22.44
C HIS A 411 -0.99 14.48 22.63
N ALA A 412 -1.39 15.13 23.74
CA ALA A 412 -2.77 15.56 23.92
C ALA A 412 -3.16 16.66 22.91
N VAL A 413 -2.20 17.44 22.38
CA VAL A 413 -2.45 18.40 21.28
C VAL A 413 -2.73 17.64 19.99
N HIS A 414 -1.93 16.63 19.62
CA HIS A 414 -2.19 15.80 18.42
C HIS A 414 -3.45 14.92 18.55
N ALA A 415 -3.74 14.36 19.73
CA ALA A 415 -5.00 13.67 19.99
C ALA A 415 -6.20 14.66 20.00
N SER A 416 -5.98 15.94 20.36
CA SER A 416 -6.98 16.98 20.24
C SER A 416 -7.18 17.45 18.80
N GLU A 417 -6.13 17.44 17.97
CA GLU A 417 -6.21 17.66 16.52
C GLU A 417 -6.98 16.49 15.87
N ASN A 418 -6.70 15.23 16.25
CA ASN A 418 -7.45 14.06 15.80
C ASN A 418 -8.92 14.07 16.27
N LYS A 419 -9.20 14.52 17.50
CA LYS A 419 -10.59 14.74 17.96
C LYS A 419 -11.26 15.95 17.29
N GLN A 420 -10.51 17.00 16.97
CA GLN A 420 -10.99 18.11 16.16
C GLN A 420 -11.30 17.63 14.73
N TRP A 421 -10.57 16.64 14.21
CA TRP A 421 -10.88 15.94 12.96
C TRP A 421 -12.11 15.05 13.07
N GLU A 422 -12.28 14.24 14.11
CA GLU A 422 -13.56 13.54 14.37
C GLU A 422 -14.73 14.52 14.46
N THR A 423 -14.51 15.68 15.07
CA THR A 423 -15.50 16.75 15.20
C THR A 423 -15.73 17.45 13.86
N LYS A 424 -14.70 17.65 13.02
CA LYS A 424 -14.79 18.27 11.69
C LYS A 424 -15.48 17.33 10.70
N LEU A 425 -15.15 16.04 10.70
CA LEU A 425 -15.85 14.99 9.94
C LEU A 425 -17.32 14.88 10.35
N LYS A 426 -17.64 14.97 11.65
CA LYS A 426 -19.02 15.04 12.16
C LYS A 426 -19.74 16.36 11.80
N LYS A 427 -19.01 17.47 11.69
CA LYS A 427 -19.55 18.82 11.40
C LYS A 427 -19.74 19.08 9.90
N GLU A 428 -18.98 18.39 9.06
CA GLU A 428 -19.06 18.45 7.59
C GLU A 428 -20.14 17.53 6.98
N HIS A 429 -21.04 16.94 7.78
CA HIS A 429 -22.19 16.12 7.34
C HIS A 429 -21.83 14.97 6.38
N VAL A 430 -20.74 14.24 6.64
CA VAL A 430 -20.51 12.93 6.00
C VAL A 430 -21.61 11.98 6.50
N PRO A 431 -22.50 11.44 5.63
CA PRO A 431 -23.63 10.63 6.06
C PRO A 431 -23.16 9.29 6.63
N THR A 432 -23.59 8.95 7.85
CA THR A 432 -23.26 7.66 8.51
C THR A 432 -24.47 6.73 8.68
N GLY A 433 -25.53 6.86 7.88
CA GLY A 433 -26.61 5.86 7.89
C GLY A 433 -27.80 6.10 6.96
N PRO A 434 -28.66 5.08 6.74
CA PRO A 434 -29.53 4.98 5.56
C PRO A 434 -30.89 5.69 5.60
N ASN A 435 -31.24 6.51 6.60
CA ASN A 435 -32.65 6.81 6.91
C ASN A 435 -33.15 8.25 6.80
N GLU A 436 -32.46 9.17 6.13
CA GLU A 436 -32.98 10.54 5.90
C GLU A 436 -32.86 11.03 4.44
N ALA A 437 -33.02 10.12 3.47
CA ALA A 437 -33.07 10.44 2.03
C ALA A 437 -34.48 10.41 1.42
N LEU A 438 -35.54 10.49 2.23
CA LEU A 438 -36.93 10.58 1.78
C LEU A 438 -37.63 11.80 2.40
N ALA A 439 -37.06 12.98 2.21
CA ALA A 439 -37.76 14.28 2.26
C ALA A 439 -36.82 15.41 1.82
N LEU A 440 -36.56 15.52 0.51
CA LEU A 440 -36.42 16.77 -0.26
C LEU A 440 -36.26 16.46 -1.75
#